data_AF-A0A925VJY4-F1
#
_entry.id   AF-A0A925VJY4-F1
#
_cell.length_a   1.000
_cell.length_b   1.000
_cell.length_c   1.000
_cell.angle_alpha   90.00
_cell.angle_beta   90.00
_cell.angle_gamma   90.00
#
_symmetry.space_group_name_H-M   'P 1'
#
loop_
_entity.id
_entity.type
_entity.pdbx_description
1 polymer ?
#
loop_
_entity_poly.entity_id
_entity_poly.type
_entity_poly.pdbx_seq_one_letter_code
_entity_poly.pdbx_strand_id
1 'polypeptide(L)' 'MKLFQGLPRSDYQDVLRALGYFIDDNGYVDVRIVESDDGVVFQGRKPERSRASEKGFDTFLITDDEIKQMVRDSYRRRT' A
#
# COMPACT_ATOMS: atom_id res chain seq x y z
N MET A 1 11.04 4.42 12.95
CA MET A 1 10.34 5.70 13.09
C MET A 1 8.92 5.46 12.59
N LYS A 2 7.90 5.61 13.43
CA LYS A 2 6.51 5.34 13.02
C LYS A 2 6.08 6.30 11.90
N LEU A 3 5.90 5.79 10.69
CA LEU A 3 5.57 6.56 9.48
C LEU A 3 4.42 7.55 9.70
N PHE A 4 3.41 7.20 10.49
CA PHE A 4 2.22 8.01 10.76
C PHE A 4 2.32 8.87 12.02
N GLN A 5 3.38 8.71 12.82
CA GLN A 5 3.53 9.44 14.07
C GLN A 5 4.07 10.85 13.80
N GLY A 6 3.20 11.85 13.91
CA GLY A 6 3.54 13.26 13.70
C GLY A 6 3.20 13.80 12.31
N LEU A 7 2.61 12.99 11.42
CA LEU A 7 2.10 13.48 10.14
C LEU A 7 0.84 14.33 10.32
N PRO A 8 0.72 15.48 9.62
CA PRO A 8 -0.55 16.18 9.43
C PRO A 8 -1.64 15.22 8.91
N ARG A 9 -2.90 15.44 9.29
CA ARG A 9 -4.03 14.59 8.84
C ARG A 9 -4.14 14.49 7.31
N SER A 10 -3.74 15.54 6.58
CA SER A 10 -3.68 15.55 5.11
C SER A 10 -2.75 14.46 4.58
N ASP A 11 -1.57 14.34 5.19
CA ASP A 11 -0.49 13.47 4.70
C ASP A 11 -0.85 12.01 4.92
N TYR A 12 -1.55 11.70 6.01
CA TYR A 12 -2.11 10.37 6.26
C TYR A 12 -3.11 9.94 5.17
N GLN A 13 -4.02 10.84 4.77
CA GLN A 13 -5.01 10.54 3.74
C GLN A 13 -4.35 10.35 2.37
N ASP A 14 -3.31 11.11 2.05
CA ASP A 14 -2.58 10.94 0.80
C ASP A 14 -1.81 9.63 0.74
N VAL A 15 -1.20 9.20 1.85
CA VAL A 15 -0.55 7.88 1.93
C VAL A 15 -1.56 6.76 1.69
N LEU A 16 -2.71 6.79 2.38
CA LEU A 16 -3.75 5.77 2.16
C LEU A 16 -4.29 5.79 0.72
N ARG A 17 -4.40 6.98 0.10
CA ARG A 17 -4.83 7.09 -1.29
C ARG A 17 -3.79 6.50 -2.25
N ALA A 18 -2.51 6.77 -2.01
CA ALA A 18 -1.40 6.22 -2.78
C ALA A 18 -1.34 4.69 -2.68
N LEU A 19 -1.50 4.14 -1.46
CA LEU A 19 -1.61 2.70 -1.23
C LEU A 19 -2.86 2.11 -1.91
N GLY A 20 -3.99 2.82 -1.89
CA GLY A 20 -5.20 2.43 -2.61
C GLY A 20 -4.98 2.29 -4.11
N TYR A 21 -4.31 3.27 -4.73
CA TYR A 21 -3.96 3.17 -6.15
C TYR A 21 -3.04 1.98 -6.45
N PHE A 22 -2.08 1.68 -5.58
CA PHE A 22 -1.23 0.51 -5.74
C PHE A 22 -2.02 -0.80 -5.65
N ILE A 23 -2.96 -0.89 -4.70
CA ILE A 23 -3.85 -2.05 -4.53
C ILE A 23 -4.67 -2.28 -5.80
N ASP A 24 -5.30 -1.22 -6.31
CA ASP A 24 -6.17 -1.28 -7.48
C ASP A 24 -5.39 -1.65 -8.75
N ASP A 25 -4.24 -1.00 -8.98
CA ASP A 25 -3.39 -1.22 -10.17
C ASP A 25 -2.83 -2.64 -10.23
N ASN A 26 -2.56 -3.24 -9.05
CA ASN A 26 -2.03 -4.60 -8.95
C ASN A 26 -3.12 -5.67 -8.76
N GLY A 27 -4.38 -5.25 -8.58
CA GLY A 27 -5.53 -6.14 -8.41
C GLY A 27 -5.48 -6.96 -7.11
N TYR A 28 -4.97 -6.40 -6.02
CA TYR A 28 -4.95 -7.08 -4.72
C TYR A 28 -6.31 -7.02 -4.03
N VAL A 29 -6.68 -8.11 -3.35
CA VAL A 29 -7.86 -8.23 -2.49
C VAL A 29 -7.46 -8.79 -1.12
N ASP A 30 -8.40 -8.76 -0.16
CA ASP A 30 -8.18 -9.21 1.23
C ASP A 30 -6.96 -8.54 1.89
N VAL A 31 -6.84 -7.21 1.75
CA VAL A 31 -5.63 -6.47 2.10
C VAL A 31 -5.48 -6.24 3.61
N ARG A 32 -4.24 -6.32 4.11
CA ARG A 32 -3.80 -5.85 5.42
C ARG A 32 -2.64 -4.88 5.27
N ILE A 33 -2.67 -3.84 6.09
CA ILE A 33 -1.68 -2.76 6.10
C ILE A 33 -1.29 -2.59 7.56
N VAL A 34 -0.02 -2.82 7.88
CA VAL A 34 0.51 -2.69 9.24
C VAL A 34 1.66 -1.70 9.21
N GLU A 35 1.57 -0.66 10.03
CA GLU A 35 2.65 0.29 10.21
C GLU A 35 3.86 -0.39 10.89
N SER A 36 5.05 -0.12 10.38
CA SER A 36 6.33 -0.54 10.92
C SER A 36 7.23 0.68 11.13
N ASP A 37 8.37 0.47 11.76
CA ASP A 37 9.39 1.51 11.94
C ASP A 37 10.12 1.88 10.65
N ASP A 38 10.05 1.03 9.63
CA ASP A 38 10.74 1.21 8.33
C ASP A 38 9.75 1.43 7.17
N GLY A 39 8.46 1.66 7.48
CA GLY A 39 7.41 1.88 6.49
C GLY A 39 6.13 1.13 6.81
N VAL A 40 5.60 0.41 5.83
CA VAL A 40 4.35 -0.32 5.93
C VAL A 40 4.55 -1.76 5.46
N VAL A 41 4.19 -2.71 6.32
CA VAL A 41 4.00 -4.10 5.90
C VAL A 41 2.65 -4.21 5.22
N PHE A 42 2.68 -4.48 3.92
CA PHE A 42 1.52 -4.78 3.11
C PHE A 42 1.37 -6.28 2.97
N GLN A 43 0.14 -6.77 3.13
CA GLN A 43 -0.22 -8.14 2.82
C GLN A 43 -1.50 -8.14 1.99
N GLY A 44 -1.51 -8.86 0.87
CA GLY A 44 -2.67 -8.95 0.00
C GLY A 44 -2.61 -10.23 -0.82
N ARG A 45 -3.72 -10.64 -1.43
CA ARG A 45 -3.73 -11.77 -2.36
C ARG A 45 -4.38 -11.37 -3.66
N LYS A 46 -3.95 -11.98 -4.76
CA LYS A 46 -4.60 -11.78 -6.05
C LYS A 46 -5.85 -12.66 -6.13
N PRO A 47 -6.96 -12.17 -6.70
CA PRO A 47 -8.15 -12.99 -6.92
C PRO A 47 -7.77 -14.17 -7.83
N GLU A 48 -8.14 -15.38 -7.40
CA GLU A 48 -7.87 -16.62 -8.12
C GLU A 48 -8.51 -16.56 -9.52
N ARG A 49 -7.72 -16.67 -10.58
CA ARG A 49 -8.27 -16.89 -11.95
C ARG A 49 -8.54 -18.37 -12.25
N SER A 50 -8.08 -19.31 -11.41
CA SER A 50 -8.29 -20.76 -11.60
C SER A 50 -8.14 -21.51 -10.27
N ARG A 51 -8.92 -22.59 -10.09
CA ARG A 51 -9.12 -23.36 -8.84
C ARG A 51 -7.88 -24.05 -8.23
N ALA A 52 -6.68 -23.76 -8.73
CA ALA A 52 -5.47 -24.53 -8.46
C ALA A 52 -4.27 -23.66 -8.03
N SER A 53 -4.40 -22.33 -7.93
CA SER A 53 -3.31 -21.48 -7.44
C SER A 53 -3.44 -21.31 -5.93
N GLU A 54 -2.38 -21.70 -5.22
CA GLU A 54 -2.30 -21.71 -3.76
C GLU A 54 -2.82 -20.41 -3.14
N LYS A 55 -3.61 -20.57 -2.07
CA LYS A 55 -4.26 -19.51 -1.28
C LYS A 55 -3.24 -18.73 -0.43
N GLY A 56 -2.18 -18.24 -1.06
CA GLY A 56 -1.14 -17.46 -0.40
C GLY A 56 -1.51 -15.99 -0.32
N PHE A 57 -1.06 -15.34 0.76
CA PHE A 57 -0.93 -13.90 0.79
C PHE A 57 0.48 -13.51 0.36
N ASP A 58 0.57 -12.58 -0.59
CA ASP A 58 1.81 -11.90 -0.88
C ASP A 58 2.07 -10.88 0.23
N THR A 59 3.30 -10.84 0.74
CA THR A 59 3.71 -9.93 1.82
C THR A 59 4.90 -9.11 1.37
N PHE A 60 4.81 -7.79 1.50
CA PHE A 60 5.84 -6.83 1.12
C PHE A 60 6.08 -5.84 2.26
N LEU A 61 7.31 -5.38 2.41
CA LEU A 61 7.59 -4.14 3.11
C LEU A 61 7.65 -3.03 2.07
N ILE A 62 6.74 -2.06 2.18
CA ILE A 62 6.79 -0.81 1.41
C ILE A 62 7.48 0.21 2.30
N THR A 63 8.67 0.61 1.91
CA THR A 63 9.52 1.51 2.72
C THR A 63 9.00 2.95 2.72
N ASP A 64 9.43 3.74 3.69
CA ASP A 64 9.11 5.18 3.77
C ASP A 64 9.37 5.93 2.46
N ASP A 65 10.48 5.62 1.79
CA ASP A 65 10.87 6.30 0.55
C ASP A 65 10.01 5.89 -0.64
N GLU A 66 9.62 4.62 -0.71
CA GLU A 66 8.63 4.14 -1.68
C GLU A 66 7.28 4.80 -1.45
N ILE A 67 6.83 4.92 -0.20
CA ILE A 67 5.56 5.60 0.12
C ILE A 67 5.61 7.07 -0.31
N LYS A 68 6.70 7.79 -0.02
CA LYS A 68 6.87 9.18 -0.48
C LYS A 68 6.81 9.26 -2.01
N GLN A 69 7.39 8.29 -2.72
CA GLN A 69 7.32 8.24 -4.19
C GLN A 69 5.90 7.97 -4.67
N MET A 70 5.20 7.00 -4.08
CA MET A 70 3.81 6.66 -4.42
C MET A 70 2.87 7.84 -4.20
N VAL A 71 3.05 8.62 -3.13
CA VAL A 71 2.27 9.84 -2.88
C VAL A 71 2.51 10.86 -4.00
N ARG A 72 3.77 11.15 -4.35
CA ARG A 72 4.09 12.04 -5.48
C ARG A 72 3.45 11.58 -6.78
N ASP A 73 3.43 10.27 -7.04
CA ASP A 73 2.84 9.69 -8.23
C ASP A 73 1.32 9.81 -8.24
N SER A 74 0.69 9.65 -7.07
CA SER A 74 -0.75 9.82 -6.91
C SER A 74 -1.20 11.24 -7.24
N TYR A 75 -0.40 12.25 -6.89
CA TYR A 75 -0.68 13.65 -7.23
C TYR A 75 -0.63 13.91 -8.74
N ARG A 76 0.34 13.31 -9.44
CA ARG A 76 0.48 13.43 -10.91
C ARG A 76 -0.72 12.84 -11.66
N ARG A 77 -1.39 11.84 -11.09
CA ARG A 77 -2.58 11.20 -11.68
C ARG A 77 -3.88 11.99 -11.45
N ARG A 78 -3.87 13.07 -10.65
CA ARG A 78 -5.05 13.91 -10.36
C ARG A 78 -5.25 15.06 -11.35
N THR A 79 -4.34 15.25 -12.30
CA THR A 79 -4.36 16.33 -13.33
C THR A 79 -4.62 15.73 -14.69
#